data_AF-A0A1T4XHF8-F1
#
_entry.id   AF-A0A1T4XHF8-F1
#
_cell.length_a   1.000
_cell.length_b   1.000
_cell.length_c   1.000
_cell.angle_alpha   90.00
_cell.angle_beta   90.00
_cell.angle_gamma   90.00
#
_symmetry.space_group_name_H-M   'P 1'
#
loop_
_entity.id
_entity.type
_entity.pdbx_description
1 polymer ?
#
loop_
_entity_poly.entity_id
_entity_poly.type
_entity_poly.pdbx_seq_one_letter_code
_entity_poly.pdbx_strand_id
1 'polypeptide(L)'
;MKMLIQQHLKLVMTKSLLLVVIIFALTAVADRKTYEGNFSLFVLHLMTNHYIIIFIMTPVFFLCVSKLYTMPRMFELIRMKKFYRFMFMRWVTITLFSTVFVGIIGMISLVVSIGLPMRNDWHSSLDADMMQYYMGTFSSPLQGILYTVLFLVTGYSFIGCTFVTMAHFFSRKATYFCIVFLYILMILSIKVPWVEKIPFITINRYIVLHHNYSGDYPLWWTLIAIVILSLLQIFCIVQFWHWTPAYPKKLKKGLFYYYTRIFWIPRLVLVWCASLVILAVTKAIFSEETLNEYVIRFFYGLPLGSIHVMTWLEQMIYIGTPIYMFSIFLQSWYHPRNMALFIRIRKKSIWGTTVLGHILLVAVVYVVLSVAILLLVGISFDKILMIDWHLLTYVILIKILELCCMLTLVFLLFIVTNRVTWSFLASMSLYLLNVFPVSWLSYNVAGIGQLARIEEMGRTMLDMSSSGFIALICMIGIIKWKTYKYFERG
;
A
#
# COMPACT_ATOMS: atom_id res chain seq x y z
N MET A 1 -0.74 35.24 -13.30
CA MET A 1 0.07 34.16 -12.71
C MET A 1 0.88 34.66 -11.51
N LYS A 2 1.79 35.63 -11.67
CA LYS A 2 2.62 36.19 -10.55
C LYS A 2 1.82 36.60 -9.30
N MET A 3 0.72 37.35 -9.46
CA MET A 3 -0.14 37.77 -8.35
C MET A 3 -0.77 36.60 -7.57
N LEU A 4 -1.16 35.51 -8.24
CA LEU A 4 -1.73 34.32 -7.59
C LEU A 4 -0.64 33.55 -6.83
N ILE A 5 0.56 33.43 -7.40
CA ILE A 5 1.71 32.82 -6.73
C ILE A 5 2.03 33.59 -5.45
N GLN A 6 2.08 34.93 -5.50
CA GLN A 6 2.32 35.76 -4.32
C GLN A 6 1.24 35.58 -3.25
N GLN A 7 -0.03 35.47 -3.64
CA GLN A 7 -1.13 35.21 -2.69
C GLN A 7 -1.01 33.83 -2.03
N HIS A 8 -0.75 32.78 -2.81
CA HIS A 8 -0.55 31.44 -2.27
C HIS A 8 0.72 31.34 -1.41
N LEU A 9 1.79 32.03 -1.78
CA LEU A 9 3.02 32.09 -0.99
C LEU A 9 2.76 32.76 0.37
N LYS A 10 2.05 33.90 0.40
CA LYS A 10 1.63 34.56 1.66
C LYS A 10 0.76 33.65 2.53
N LEU A 11 -0.06 32.80 1.91
CA LEU A 11 -0.96 31.89 2.62
C LEU A 11 -0.22 30.71 3.28
N VAL A 12 0.91 30.31 2.71
CA VAL A 12 1.79 29.26 3.25
C VAL A 12 2.75 29.83 4.30
N MET A 13 3.28 31.05 4.07
CA MET A 13 4.13 31.78 5.02
C MET A 13 3.33 32.27 6.22
N THR A 14 3.28 31.46 7.27
CA THR A 14 2.45 31.73 8.45
C THR A 14 3.25 31.71 9.73
N LYS A 15 2.63 32.11 10.85
CA LYS A 15 3.27 32.17 12.17
C LYS A 15 3.90 30.84 12.61
N SER A 16 3.45 29.70 12.08
CA SER A 16 4.07 28.39 12.32
C SER A 16 5.51 28.30 11.80
N LEU A 17 5.89 29.07 10.78
CA LEU A 17 7.27 29.11 10.29
C LEU A 17 8.20 29.77 11.33
N LEU A 18 7.72 30.78 12.04
CA LEU A 18 8.47 31.43 13.12
C LEU A 18 8.73 30.46 14.28
N LEU A 19 7.79 29.54 14.56
CA LEU A 19 7.98 28.48 15.55
C LEU A 19 9.13 27.54 15.17
N VAL A 20 9.26 27.14 13.90
CA VAL A 20 10.42 26.34 13.43
C VAL A 20 11.71 27.11 13.58
N VAL A 21 11.71 28.38 13.19
CA VAL A 21 12.90 29.23 13.29
C VAL A 21 13.39 29.31 14.73
N ILE A 22 12.49 29.52 15.70
CA ILE A 22 12.84 29.59 17.12
C ILE A 22 13.34 28.22 17.62
N ILE A 23 12.58 27.15 17.39
CA ILE A 23 12.97 25.82 17.89
C ILE A 23 14.29 25.38 17.27
N PHE A 24 14.45 25.54 15.96
CA PHE A 24 15.70 25.20 15.26
C PHE A 24 16.88 26.04 15.74
N ALA A 25 16.69 27.35 15.97
CA ALA A 25 17.74 28.19 16.51
C ALA A 25 18.15 27.76 17.93
N LEU A 26 17.18 27.43 18.80
CA LEU A 26 17.46 26.95 20.15
C LEU A 26 18.21 25.62 20.14
N THR A 27 17.80 24.66 19.29
CA THR A 27 18.50 23.37 19.17
C THR A 27 19.90 23.56 18.58
N ALA A 28 20.05 24.39 17.55
CA ALA A 28 21.35 24.69 16.96
C ALA A 28 22.31 25.34 17.96
N VAL A 29 21.82 26.27 18.80
CA VAL A 29 22.63 26.90 19.86
C VAL A 29 22.98 25.88 20.96
N ALA A 30 22.10 24.94 21.28
CA ALA A 30 22.39 23.87 22.22
C ALA A 30 23.51 22.95 21.68
N ASP A 31 23.38 22.47 20.44
CA ASP A 31 24.38 21.61 19.78
C ASP A 31 25.73 22.33 19.62
N ARG A 32 25.70 23.65 19.38
CA ARG A 32 26.91 24.47 19.26
C ARG A 32 27.78 24.44 20.53
N LYS A 33 27.18 24.35 21.73
CA LYS A 33 27.91 24.34 23.01
C LYS A 33 28.73 23.08 23.20
N THR A 34 28.28 21.97 22.63
CA THR A 34 28.93 20.65 22.72
C THR A 34 29.82 20.35 21.52
N TYR A 35 29.84 21.21 20.50
CA TYR A 35 30.50 20.93 19.23
C TYR A 35 31.95 21.42 19.19
N GLU A 36 32.87 20.47 19.00
CA GLU A 36 34.30 20.68 18.79
C GLU A 36 34.68 20.32 17.34
N GLY A 37 34.57 21.28 16.42
CA GLY A 37 34.88 21.03 15.01
C GLY A 37 34.97 22.30 14.17
N ASN A 38 35.00 22.14 12.85
CA ASN A 38 35.12 23.24 11.90
C ASN A 38 33.76 23.87 11.55
N PHE A 39 33.79 25.12 11.08
CA PHE A 39 32.60 25.85 10.64
C PHE A 39 31.77 25.06 9.62
N SER A 40 32.39 24.58 8.54
CA SER A 40 31.68 23.88 7.46
C SER A 40 31.11 22.54 7.92
N LEU A 41 31.79 21.85 8.83
CA LEU A 41 31.33 20.56 9.36
C LEU A 41 30.13 20.74 10.30
N PHE A 42 30.11 21.84 11.08
CA PHE A 42 28.97 22.15 11.93
C PHE A 42 27.72 22.49 11.13
N VAL A 43 27.85 23.29 10.06
CA VAL A 43 26.74 23.58 9.14
C VAL A 43 26.21 22.30 8.50
N LEU A 44 27.12 21.44 8.02
CA LEU A 44 26.73 20.16 7.43
C LEU A 44 26.01 19.27 8.45
N HIS A 45 26.52 19.16 9.68
CA HIS A 45 25.90 18.40 10.77
C HIS A 45 24.46 18.87 11.03
N LEU A 46 24.25 20.18 11.21
CA LEU A 46 22.91 20.73 11.42
C LEU A 46 21.96 20.50 10.24
N MET A 47 22.44 20.59 8.99
CA MET A 47 21.62 20.36 7.79
C MET A 47 21.34 18.89 7.50
N THR A 48 22.11 17.97 8.09
CA THR A 48 21.97 16.53 7.89
C THR A 48 21.33 15.80 9.06
N ASN A 49 21.19 16.44 10.23
CA ASN A 49 20.61 15.82 11.41
C ASN A 49 19.15 15.39 11.14
N HIS A 50 18.96 14.07 10.98
CA HIS A 50 17.67 13.51 10.61
C HIS A 50 16.61 13.73 11.70
N TYR A 51 16.98 13.83 12.98
CA TYR A 51 16.02 14.08 14.05
C TYR A 51 15.38 15.46 13.90
N ILE A 52 16.18 16.47 13.59
CA ILE A 52 15.69 17.83 13.37
C ILE A 52 14.80 17.89 12.12
N ILE A 53 15.23 17.25 11.03
CA ILE A 53 14.47 17.22 9.78
C ILE A 53 13.11 16.53 9.98
N ILE A 54 13.09 15.38 10.65
CA ILE A 54 11.91 14.51 10.79
C ILE A 54 10.92 15.05 11.82
N PHE A 55 11.39 15.52 12.99
CA PHE A 55 10.52 15.93 14.08
C PHE A 55 10.18 17.42 14.10
N ILE A 56 11.03 18.29 13.54
CA ILE A 56 10.82 19.74 13.57
C ILE A 56 10.43 20.26 12.19
N MET A 57 11.27 20.03 11.18
CA MET A 57 11.07 20.65 9.87
C MET A 57 9.85 20.09 9.14
N THR A 58 9.72 18.76 9.09
CA THR A 58 8.70 18.08 8.27
C THR A 58 7.25 18.33 8.73
N PRO A 59 6.91 18.23 10.03
CA PRO A 59 5.53 18.49 10.49
C PRO A 59 5.08 19.91 10.19
N VAL A 60 5.97 20.89 10.35
CA VAL A 60 5.64 22.29 10.08
C VAL A 60 5.55 22.56 8.59
N PHE A 61 6.42 21.96 7.78
CA PHE A 61 6.28 22.01 6.33
C PHE A 61 4.91 21.47 5.88
N PHE A 62 4.48 20.32 6.40
CA PHE A 62 3.17 19.74 6.10
C PHE A 62 2.02 20.64 6.56
N LEU A 63 2.11 21.24 7.75
CA LEU A 63 1.11 22.18 8.23
C LEU A 63 0.99 23.41 7.31
N CYS A 64 2.12 23.96 6.86
CA CYS A 64 2.14 25.10 5.95
C CYS A 64 1.54 24.74 4.58
N VAL A 65 1.96 23.61 3.98
CA VAL A 65 1.47 23.15 2.67
C VAL A 65 -0.02 22.77 2.73
N SER A 66 -0.53 22.30 3.88
CA SER A 66 -1.93 21.91 4.03
C SER A 66 -2.94 23.02 3.74
N LYS A 67 -2.52 24.28 3.88
CA LYS A 67 -3.33 25.44 3.56
C LYS A 67 -3.63 25.57 2.07
N LEU A 68 -2.83 24.94 1.20
CA LEU A 68 -3.05 24.87 -0.24
C LEU A 68 -4.03 23.75 -0.65
N TYR A 69 -4.51 22.91 0.27
CA TYR A 69 -5.46 21.82 -0.03
C TYR A 69 -6.90 22.31 -0.24
N THR A 70 -7.15 23.61 -0.18
CA THR A 70 -8.47 24.19 -0.43
C THR A 70 -8.88 24.02 -1.89
N MET A 71 -10.18 23.81 -2.11
CA MET A 71 -10.74 23.73 -3.46
C MET A 71 -10.45 25.02 -4.22
N PRO A 72 -10.14 24.94 -5.53
CA PRO A 72 -9.89 26.12 -6.34
C PRO A 72 -11.10 27.05 -6.30
N ARG A 73 -10.86 28.35 -6.09
CA ARG A 73 -11.95 29.34 -6.19
C ARG A 73 -12.30 29.53 -7.66
N MET A 74 -13.58 29.71 -7.99
CA MET A 74 -14.04 29.81 -9.38
C MET A 74 -13.29 30.89 -10.19
N PHE A 75 -12.96 32.03 -9.57
CA PHE A 75 -12.20 33.10 -10.24
C PHE A 75 -10.75 32.70 -10.58
N GLU A 76 -10.12 31.81 -9.80
CA GLU A 76 -8.76 31.34 -10.06
C GLU A 76 -8.73 30.46 -11.31
N LEU A 77 -9.76 29.63 -11.50
CA LEU A 77 -9.91 28.76 -12.67
C LEU A 77 -10.22 29.55 -13.94
N ILE A 78 -11.14 30.52 -13.86
CA ILE A 78 -11.49 31.39 -15.00
C ILE A 78 -10.24 32.13 -15.51
N ARG A 79 -9.39 32.62 -14.61
CA ARG A 79 -8.16 33.34 -14.99
C ARG A 79 -7.10 32.44 -15.64
N MET A 80 -7.04 31.16 -15.27
CA MET A 80 -6.00 30.23 -15.75
C MET A 80 -6.39 29.47 -17.03
N LYS A 81 -7.66 29.52 -17.43
CA LYS A 81 -8.29 28.89 -18.61
C LYS A 81 -8.24 27.35 -18.64
N LYS A 82 -7.13 26.74 -18.22
CA LYS A 82 -6.93 25.28 -18.18
C LYS A 82 -6.51 24.83 -16.78
N PHE A 83 -7.06 23.70 -16.33
CA PHE A 83 -6.84 23.18 -14.98
C PHE A 83 -5.39 22.79 -14.70
N TYR A 84 -4.69 22.13 -15.63
CA TYR A 84 -3.29 21.73 -15.41
C TYR A 84 -2.37 22.94 -15.16
N ARG A 85 -2.66 24.11 -15.76
CA ARG A 85 -1.89 25.34 -15.52
C ARG A 85 -2.07 25.86 -14.10
N PHE A 86 -3.27 25.68 -13.54
CA PHE A 86 -3.55 26.01 -12.15
C PHE A 86 -2.79 25.08 -11.19
N MET A 87 -2.80 23.76 -11.45
CA MET A 87 -2.04 22.80 -10.65
C MET A 87 -0.53 23.05 -10.73
N PHE A 88 0.01 23.30 -11.93
CA PHE A 88 1.42 23.62 -12.11
C PHE A 88 1.82 24.91 -11.36
N MET A 89 0.93 25.91 -11.32
CA MET A 89 1.16 27.13 -10.53
C MET A 89 1.25 26.83 -9.02
N ARG A 90 0.44 25.90 -8.50
CA ARG A 90 0.55 25.45 -7.11
C ARG A 90 1.87 24.72 -6.88
N TRP A 91 2.28 23.86 -7.79
CA TRP A 91 3.58 23.19 -7.72
C TRP A 91 4.74 24.19 -7.67
N VAL A 92 4.75 25.18 -8.57
CA VAL A 92 5.74 26.25 -8.55
C VAL A 92 5.73 27.01 -7.22
N THR A 93 4.55 27.27 -6.65
CA THR A 93 4.45 27.95 -5.35
C THR A 93 5.05 27.10 -4.22
N ILE A 94 4.83 25.78 -4.24
CA ILE A 94 5.40 24.84 -3.26
C ILE A 94 6.92 24.77 -3.41
N THR A 95 7.43 24.72 -4.64
CA THR A 95 8.88 24.72 -4.91
C THR A 95 9.54 26.04 -4.48
N LEU A 96 8.88 27.17 -4.69
CA LEU A 96 9.37 28.46 -4.18
C LEU A 96 9.28 28.55 -2.66
N PHE A 97 8.29 27.91 -2.05
CA PHE A 97 8.18 27.87 -0.60
C PHE A 97 9.24 26.95 0.01
N SER A 98 9.51 25.78 -0.57
CA SER A 98 10.54 24.86 -0.08
C SER A 98 11.94 25.47 -0.16
N THR A 99 12.26 26.22 -1.24
CA THR A 99 13.54 26.95 -1.33
C THR A 99 13.69 27.99 -0.23
N VAL A 100 12.64 28.79 0.03
CA VAL A 100 12.64 29.78 1.11
C VAL A 100 12.71 29.08 2.48
N PHE A 101 11.97 28.01 2.68
CA PHE A 101 11.91 27.26 3.94
C PHE A 101 13.26 26.66 4.31
N VAL A 102 13.90 25.94 3.39
CA VAL A 102 15.25 25.38 3.58
C VAL A 102 16.28 26.52 3.66
N GLY A 103 16.12 27.57 2.86
CA GLY A 103 17.01 28.73 2.87
C GLY A 103 17.06 29.45 4.22
N ILE A 104 15.91 29.66 4.88
CA ILE A 104 15.85 30.26 6.22
C ILE A 104 16.62 29.40 7.23
N ILE A 105 16.45 28.08 7.17
CA ILE A 105 17.11 27.13 8.08
C ILE A 105 18.63 27.10 7.82
N GLY A 106 19.04 27.12 6.55
CA GLY A 106 20.44 27.27 6.16
C GLY A 106 21.05 28.61 6.59
N MET A 107 20.29 29.70 6.56
CA MET A 107 20.76 31.00 7.07
C MET A 107 20.96 30.97 8.59
N ILE A 108 20.06 30.33 9.34
CA ILE A 108 20.20 30.18 10.79
C ILE A 108 21.42 29.33 11.13
N SER A 109 21.64 28.21 10.43
CA SER A 109 22.81 27.38 10.68
C SER A 109 24.10 28.13 10.41
N LEU A 110 24.17 28.96 9.37
CA LEU A 110 25.32 29.84 9.11
C LEU A 110 25.54 30.85 10.25
N VAL A 111 24.48 31.50 10.74
CA VAL A 111 24.56 32.49 11.83
C VAL A 111 25.04 31.84 13.14
N VAL A 112 24.52 30.67 13.50
CA VAL A 112 24.91 29.96 14.74
C VAL A 112 26.34 29.40 14.64
N SER A 113 26.83 29.15 13.42
CA SER A 113 28.19 28.70 13.17
C SER A 113 29.25 29.81 13.32
N ILE A 114 28.85 31.08 13.35
CA ILE A 114 29.77 32.21 13.52
C ILE A 114 30.56 32.05 14.83
N GLY A 115 31.89 32.13 14.75
CA GLY A 115 32.80 31.90 15.87
C GLY A 115 33.48 30.53 15.89
N LEU A 116 33.20 29.66 14.92
CA LEU A 116 34.00 28.45 14.64
C LEU A 116 35.15 28.74 13.66
N PRO A 117 36.22 27.92 13.68
CA PRO A 117 37.30 28.07 12.71
C PRO A 117 36.78 27.84 11.28
N MET A 118 36.97 28.84 10.42
CA MET A 118 36.65 28.83 8.99
C MET A 118 37.65 27.94 8.22
N ARG A 119 37.51 26.62 8.38
CA ARG A 119 38.27 25.61 7.63
C ARG A 119 37.32 24.74 6.83
N ASN A 120 37.75 24.36 5.63
CA ASN A 120 36.99 23.51 4.72
C ASN A 120 37.61 22.11 4.63
N ASP A 121 38.04 21.60 5.77
CA ASP A 121 38.74 20.31 5.86
C ASP A 121 37.91 19.33 6.70
N TRP A 122 38.02 18.05 6.36
CA TRP A 122 37.31 16.95 7.00
C TRP A 122 37.92 16.51 8.35
N HIS A 123 38.60 17.39 9.07
CA HIS A 123 39.22 17.07 10.38
C HIS A 123 38.29 17.43 11.54
N SER A 124 37.55 16.44 12.07
CA SER A 124 36.86 16.54 13.36
C SER A 124 36.47 15.16 13.93
N SER A 125 36.29 15.08 15.24
CA SER A 125 35.93 13.91 16.04
C SER A 125 34.41 13.61 16.13
N LEU A 126 33.66 13.78 15.04
CA LEU A 126 32.21 13.50 15.01
C LEU A 126 31.86 12.16 14.36
N ASP A 127 30.74 11.57 14.82
CA ASP A 127 30.06 10.34 14.33
C ASP A 127 30.75 9.72 13.12
N ALA A 128 31.68 8.82 13.42
CA ALA A 128 32.63 8.26 12.47
C ALA A 128 31.94 7.70 11.22
N ASP A 129 30.77 7.09 11.39
CA ASP A 129 30.06 6.41 10.31
C ASP A 129 29.52 7.40 9.26
N MET A 130 28.77 8.44 9.66
CA MET A 130 28.22 9.40 8.69
C MET A 130 29.30 10.26 8.03
N MET A 131 30.32 10.69 8.78
CA MET A 131 31.40 11.51 8.24
C MET A 131 32.25 10.75 7.23
N GLN A 132 32.55 9.47 7.49
CA GLN A 132 33.35 8.63 6.59
C GLN A 132 32.71 8.49 5.20
N TYR A 133 31.37 8.44 5.11
CA TYR A 133 30.67 8.40 3.82
C TYR A 133 30.65 9.73 3.07
N TYR A 134 30.46 10.85 3.76
CA TYR A 134 30.54 12.17 3.11
C TYR A 134 31.96 12.46 2.61
N MET A 135 32.99 12.04 3.35
CA MET A 135 34.38 12.10 2.92
C MET A 135 34.66 11.26 1.67
N GLY A 136 34.04 10.07 1.56
CA GLY A 136 34.18 9.19 0.39
C GLY A 136 33.47 9.70 -0.87
N THR A 137 32.45 10.57 -0.71
CA THR A 137 31.59 11.01 -1.83
C THR A 137 31.91 12.44 -2.29
N PHE A 138 32.32 13.33 -1.37
CA PHE A 138 32.50 14.75 -1.66
C PHE A 138 33.93 15.19 -1.41
N SER A 139 34.47 15.98 -2.35
CA SER A 139 35.83 16.52 -2.25
C SER A 139 35.99 17.51 -1.09
N SER A 140 34.91 18.19 -0.68
CA SER A 140 34.94 19.16 0.42
C SER A 140 33.61 19.26 1.18
N PRO A 141 33.62 19.66 2.47
CA PRO A 141 32.42 19.88 3.27
C PRO A 141 31.43 20.88 2.66
N LEU A 142 31.93 21.97 2.06
CA LEU A 142 31.09 22.94 1.36
C LEU A 142 30.33 22.32 0.18
N GLN A 143 30.98 21.42 -0.57
CA GLN A 143 30.30 20.66 -1.62
C GLN A 143 29.18 19.80 -1.01
N GLY A 144 29.47 19.08 0.08
CA GLY A 144 28.46 18.31 0.81
C GLY A 144 27.25 19.13 1.26
N ILE A 145 27.46 20.35 1.75
CA ILE A 145 26.38 21.28 2.12
C ILE A 145 25.50 21.61 0.91
N LEU A 146 26.11 21.98 -0.22
CA LEU A 146 25.37 22.35 -1.44
C LEU A 146 24.48 21.20 -1.93
N TYR A 147 25.02 19.98 -2.01
CA TYR A 147 24.22 18.81 -2.43
C TYR A 147 23.12 18.48 -1.42
N THR A 148 23.39 18.60 -0.11
CA THR A 148 22.39 18.38 0.94
C THR A 148 21.23 19.38 0.83
N VAL A 149 21.53 20.67 0.64
CA VAL A 149 20.52 21.72 0.47
C VAL A 149 19.68 21.50 -0.79
N LEU A 150 20.33 21.19 -1.92
CA LEU A 150 19.62 20.89 -3.16
C LEU A 150 18.71 19.67 -3.02
N PHE A 151 19.19 18.63 -2.33
CA PHE A 151 18.41 17.42 -2.09
C PHE A 151 17.20 17.69 -1.18
N LEU A 152 17.38 18.43 -0.08
CA LEU A 152 16.29 18.85 0.81
C LEU A 152 15.22 19.66 0.09
N VAL A 153 15.63 20.64 -0.72
CA VAL A 153 14.71 21.45 -1.52
C VAL A 153 13.93 20.58 -2.50
N THR A 154 14.62 19.65 -3.18
CA THR A 154 13.98 18.73 -4.14
C THR A 154 13.00 17.79 -3.44
N GLY A 155 13.39 17.20 -2.32
CA GLY A 155 12.57 16.31 -1.50
C GLY A 155 11.29 16.96 -1.00
N TYR A 156 11.40 18.12 -0.32
CA TYR A 156 10.23 18.86 0.16
C TYR A 156 9.34 19.34 -0.98
N SER A 157 9.91 19.76 -2.11
CA SER A 157 9.13 20.14 -3.29
C SER A 157 8.33 18.96 -3.83
N PHE A 158 8.97 17.80 -4.00
CA PHE A 158 8.34 16.58 -4.51
C PHE A 158 7.17 16.16 -3.61
N ILE A 159 7.38 16.06 -2.30
CA ILE A 159 6.35 15.64 -1.34
C ILE A 159 5.22 16.66 -1.23
N GLY A 160 5.54 17.95 -1.24
CA GLY A 160 4.50 18.98 -1.24
C GLY A 160 3.62 18.91 -2.49
N CYS A 161 4.23 18.70 -3.66
CA CYS A 161 3.52 18.51 -4.92
C CYS A 161 2.66 17.24 -4.94
N THR A 162 3.16 16.12 -4.39
CA THR A 162 2.39 14.87 -4.31
C THR A 162 1.15 15.04 -3.45
N PHE A 163 1.27 15.70 -2.29
CA PHE A 163 0.14 15.94 -1.39
C PHE A 163 -0.92 16.87 -1.99
N VAL A 164 -0.52 17.94 -2.66
CA VAL A 164 -1.49 18.83 -3.35
C VAL A 164 -2.17 18.10 -4.50
N THR A 165 -1.46 17.21 -5.20
CA THR A 165 -2.05 16.37 -6.26
C THR A 165 -3.03 15.35 -5.67
N MET A 166 -2.67 14.68 -4.57
CA MET A 166 -3.58 13.78 -3.84
C MET A 166 -4.82 14.52 -3.30
N ALA A 167 -4.66 15.75 -2.81
CA ALA A 167 -5.78 16.56 -2.33
C ALA A 167 -6.82 16.89 -3.41
N HIS A 168 -6.43 16.84 -4.70
CA HIS A 168 -7.35 17.02 -5.81
C HIS A 168 -8.18 15.76 -6.09
N PHE A 169 -7.54 14.60 -6.15
CA PHE A 169 -8.20 13.34 -6.51
C PHE A 169 -8.97 12.70 -5.35
N PHE A 170 -8.51 12.91 -4.11
CA PHE A 170 -9.07 12.29 -2.92
C PHE A 170 -9.82 13.32 -2.06
N SER A 171 -10.73 12.83 -1.21
CA SER A 171 -11.36 13.69 -0.20
C SER A 171 -10.33 14.21 0.80
N ARG A 172 -10.53 15.43 1.33
CA ARG A 172 -9.62 16.02 2.33
C ARG A 172 -9.31 15.09 3.50
N LYS A 173 -10.31 14.37 4.01
CA LYS A 173 -10.14 13.40 5.11
C LYS A 173 -9.17 12.28 4.72
N ALA A 174 -9.31 11.73 3.52
CA ALA A 174 -8.44 10.68 3.01
C ALA A 174 -7.02 11.20 2.76
N THR A 175 -6.86 12.42 2.24
CA THR A 175 -5.55 13.04 2.05
C THR A 175 -4.83 13.24 3.37
N TYR A 176 -5.50 13.80 4.39
CA TYR A 176 -4.90 13.97 5.72
C TYR A 176 -4.52 12.63 6.35
N PHE A 177 -5.39 11.62 6.24
CA PHE A 177 -5.09 10.28 6.72
C PHE A 177 -3.83 9.70 6.04
N CYS A 178 -3.71 9.85 4.72
CA CYS A 178 -2.54 9.40 3.97
C CYS A 178 -1.25 10.13 4.39
N ILE A 179 -1.31 11.46 4.56
CA ILE A 179 -0.16 12.26 5.01
C ILE A 179 0.30 11.81 6.40
N VAL A 180 -0.64 11.66 7.35
CA VAL A 180 -0.32 11.22 8.71
C VAL A 180 0.24 9.80 8.71
N PHE A 181 -0.34 8.89 7.91
CA PHE A 181 0.16 7.53 7.76
C PHE A 181 1.59 7.49 7.22
N LEU A 182 1.89 8.24 6.15
CA LEU A 182 3.24 8.33 5.59
C LEU A 182 4.23 8.98 6.56
N TYR A 183 3.79 9.95 7.37
CA TYR A 183 4.60 10.55 8.43
C TYR A 183 4.90 9.56 9.57
N ILE A 184 3.94 8.74 9.98
CA ILE A 184 4.18 7.67 10.96
C ILE A 184 5.17 6.64 10.41
N LEU A 185 5.02 6.24 9.14
CA LEU A 185 6.00 5.37 8.48
C LEU A 185 7.40 5.98 8.44
N MET A 186 7.49 7.29 8.22
CA MET A 186 8.74 8.05 8.28
C MET A 186 9.40 7.96 9.66
N ILE A 187 8.64 8.04 10.75
CA ILE A 187 9.20 7.87 12.11
C ILE A 187 9.61 6.42 12.36
N LEU A 188 8.77 5.46 11.97
CA LEU A 188 9.03 4.04 12.18
C LEU A 188 10.28 3.57 11.43
N SER A 189 10.58 4.14 10.25
CA SER A 189 11.73 3.72 9.47
C SER A 189 13.07 3.99 10.16
N ILE A 190 13.15 4.90 11.13
CA ILE A 190 14.39 5.17 11.88
C ILE A 190 14.71 4.02 12.84
N LYS A 191 13.68 3.42 13.45
CA LYS A 191 13.85 2.39 14.49
C LYS A 191 13.69 0.96 13.96
N VAL A 192 13.01 0.80 12.84
CA VAL A 192 12.56 -0.49 12.35
C VAL A 192 13.23 -0.79 11.01
N PRO A 193 14.27 -1.66 10.98
CA PRO A 193 15.10 -1.89 9.79
C PRO A 193 14.30 -2.38 8.57
N TRP A 194 13.27 -3.19 8.78
CA TRP A 194 12.46 -3.69 7.68
C TRP A 194 11.57 -2.61 7.03
N VAL A 195 11.21 -1.55 7.76
CA VAL A 195 10.44 -0.42 7.19
C VAL A 195 11.35 0.41 6.28
N GLU A 196 12.62 0.55 6.65
CA GLU A 196 13.63 1.21 5.81
C GLU A 196 13.85 0.48 4.48
N LYS A 197 13.76 -0.85 4.49
CA LYS A 197 13.85 -1.70 3.29
C LYS A 197 12.67 -1.58 2.33
N ILE A 198 11.55 -0.97 2.73
CA ILE A 198 10.41 -0.78 1.83
C ILE A 198 10.77 0.30 0.80
N PRO A 199 10.89 -0.05 -0.50
CA PRO A 199 11.34 0.88 -1.51
C PRO A 199 10.25 1.90 -1.83
N PHE A 200 10.66 3.14 -2.10
CA PHE A 200 9.83 4.24 -2.62
C PHE A 200 8.65 4.73 -1.76
N ILE A 201 8.36 4.10 -0.61
CA ILE A 201 7.25 4.50 0.27
C ILE A 201 7.72 5.41 1.40
N THR A 202 8.94 5.20 1.90
CA THR A 202 9.47 5.95 3.05
C THR A 202 9.85 7.38 2.65
N ILE A 203 9.18 8.36 3.26
CA ILE A 203 9.42 9.79 3.01
C ILE A 203 10.90 10.18 3.29
N ASN A 204 11.55 9.53 4.27
CA ASN A 204 12.93 9.83 4.64
C ASN A 204 13.90 9.73 3.47
N ARG A 205 13.74 8.73 2.60
CA ARG A 205 14.61 8.55 1.43
C ARG A 205 14.55 9.74 0.46
N TYR A 206 13.40 10.42 0.39
CA TYR A 206 13.24 11.58 -0.49
C TYR A 206 13.72 12.90 0.12
N ILE A 207 13.73 13.03 1.45
CA ILE A 207 14.11 14.29 2.13
C ILE A 207 15.56 14.26 2.60
N VAL A 208 15.98 13.15 3.20
CA VAL A 208 17.26 13.04 3.90
C VAL A 208 18.28 12.35 3.00
N LEU A 209 19.29 13.10 2.58
CA LEU A 209 20.27 12.64 1.60
C LEU A 209 20.97 11.33 2.03
N HIS A 210 21.42 11.24 3.28
CA HIS A 210 22.24 10.12 3.75
C HIS A 210 21.49 8.77 3.83
N HIS A 211 20.15 8.77 3.91
CA HIS A 211 19.35 7.53 3.86
C HIS A 211 19.40 6.83 2.49
N ASN A 212 19.93 7.51 1.46
CA ASN A 212 20.16 6.93 0.13
C ASN A 212 21.54 6.30 -0.03
N TYR A 213 22.40 6.45 0.98
CA TYR A 213 23.74 5.90 1.01
C TYR A 213 23.87 4.77 2.04
N SER A 214 23.08 4.79 3.12
CA SER A 214 23.09 3.77 4.17
C SER A 214 22.26 2.52 3.87
N GLY A 215 21.44 2.52 2.82
CA GLY A 215 20.48 1.44 2.54
C GLY A 215 20.76 0.68 1.24
N ASP A 216 20.07 -0.45 1.07
CA ASP A 216 20.16 -1.36 -0.08
C ASP A 216 19.90 -0.69 -1.45
N TYR A 217 19.31 0.51 -1.47
CA TYR A 217 18.96 1.25 -2.69
C TYR A 217 19.84 2.49 -2.89
N PRO A 218 20.69 2.51 -3.94
CA PRO A 218 21.46 3.68 -4.33
C PRO A 218 20.62 4.94 -4.59
N LEU A 219 21.24 6.11 -4.38
CA LEU A 219 20.66 7.42 -4.67
C LEU A 219 20.03 7.53 -6.08
N TRP A 220 20.64 6.92 -7.10
CA TRP A 220 20.10 6.95 -8.47
C TRP A 220 18.68 6.37 -8.56
N TRP A 221 18.35 5.33 -7.80
CA TRP A 221 16.99 4.77 -7.77
C TRP A 221 15.96 5.77 -7.24
N THR A 222 16.32 6.55 -6.23
CA THR A 222 15.42 7.55 -5.68
C THR A 222 15.20 8.72 -6.64
N LEU A 223 16.24 9.14 -7.36
CA LEU A 223 16.11 10.15 -8.42
C LEU A 223 15.22 9.66 -9.55
N ILE A 224 15.43 8.41 -10.01
CA ILE A 224 14.58 7.78 -11.03
C ILE A 224 13.12 7.72 -10.55
N ALA A 225 12.89 7.35 -9.29
CA ALA A 225 11.55 7.30 -8.71
C ALA A 225 10.88 8.68 -8.63
N ILE A 226 11.61 9.73 -8.23
CA ILE A 226 11.09 11.12 -8.26
C ILE A 226 10.66 11.50 -9.67
N VAL A 227 11.47 11.18 -10.69
CA VAL A 227 11.15 11.47 -12.09
C VAL A 227 9.92 10.69 -12.55
N ILE A 228 9.88 9.37 -12.35
CA ILE A 228 8.75 8.53 -12.79
C ILE A 228 7.45 8.95 -12.08
N LEU A 229 7.49 9.13 -10.76
CA LEU A 229 6.30 9.51 -9.98
C LEU A 229 5.82 10.92 -10.31
N SER A 230 6.72 11.86 -10.62
CA SER A 230 6.32 13.21 -11.07
C SER A 230 5.72 13.19 -12.48
N LEU A 231 6.26 12.40 -13.41
CA LEU A 231 5.65 12.19 -14.73
C LEU A 231 4.25 11.56 -14.62
N LEU A 232 4.08 10.57 -13.74
CA LEU A 232 2.78 9.95 -13.47
C LEU A 232 1.80 10.99 -12.91
N GLN A 233 2.23 11.83 -11.98
CA GLN A 233 1.39 12.93 -11.46
C GLN A 233 0.98 13.91 -12.56
N ILE A 234 1.90 14.31 -13.43
CA ILE A 234 1.61 15.19 -14.58
C ILE A 234 0.57 14.51 -15.50
N PHE A 235 0.78 13.24 -15.83
CA PHE A 235 -0.14 12.46 -16.66
C PHE A 235 -1.54 12.40 -16.03
N CYS A 236 -1.65 12.11 -14.74
CA CYS A 236 -2.91 12.13 -14.00
C CYS A 236 -3.59 13.51 -14.05
N ILE A 237 -2.84 14.59 -13.85
CA ILE A 237 -3.38 15.97 -13.90
C ILE A 237 -3.79 16.37 -15.32
N VAL A 238 -3.12 15.90 -16.37
CA VAL A 238 -3.47 16.29 -17.74
C VAL A 238 -4.67 15.48 -18.24
N GLN A 239 -4.67 14.17 -18.03
CA GLN A 239 -5.67 13.26 -18.60
C GLN A 239 -6.89 13.09 -17.70
N PHE A 240 -6.65 12.89 -16.40
CA PHE A 240 -7.68 12.48 -15.45
C PHE A 240 -8.16 13.61 -14.54
N TRP A 241 -7.86 14.88 -14.83
CA TRP A 241 -8.24 16.01 -13.94
C TRP A 241 -9.72 16.07 -13.56
N HIS A 242 -10.61 15.64 -14.46
CA HIS A 242 -12.06 15.64 -14.31
C HIS A 242 -12.57 14.42 -13.54
N TRP A 243 -11.71 13.42 -13.36
CA TRP A 243 -12.03 12.19 -12.66
C TRP A 243 -12.15 12.50 -11.17
N THR A 244 -13.40 12.60 -10.73
CA THR A 244 -13.77 12.36 -9.34
C THR A 244 -14.27 10.93 -9.28
N PRO A 245 -13.97 10.15 -8.22
CA PRO A 245 -14.51 8.81 -8.04
C PRO A 245 -16.03 8.92 -7.80
N ALA A 246 -16.77 9.12 -8.88
CA ALA A 246 -18.22 9.16 -8.92
C ALA A 246 -18.71 7.80 -9.40
N TYR A 247 -19.52 7.14 -8.59
CA TYR A 247 -20.12 5.86 -8.94
C TYR A 247 -20.89 5.98 -10.26
N PRO A 248 -20.77 5.01 -11.19
CA PRO A 248 -21.44 5.07 -12.47
C PRO A 248 -22.96 5.17 -12.29
N LYS A 249 -23.56 6.22 -12.89
CA LYS A 249 -24.99 6.53 -12.77
C LYS A 249 -25.91 5.61 -13.57
N LYS A 250 -25.42 5.00 -14.67
CA LYS A 250 -26.21 4.07 -15.49
C LYS A 250 -25.99 2.64 -15.01
N LEU A 251 -26.94 2.17 -14.22
CA LEU A 251 -26.92 0.86 -13.61
C LEU A 251 -27.60 -0.14 -14.55
N LYS A 252 -26.90 -1.21 -14.91
CA LYS A 252 -27.50 -2.35 -15.59
C LYS A 252 -28.53 -2.99 -14.65
N LYS A 253 -29.71 -3.32 -15.19
CA LYS A 253 -30.83 -3.91 -14.44
C LYS A 253 -30.67 -5.44 -14.37
N GLY A 254 -30.99 -6.06 -13.23
CA GLY A 254 -31.01 -7.52 -13.07
C GLY A 254 -30.51 -8.00 -11.69
N LEU A 255 -30.91 -9.22 -11.29
CA LEU A 255 -30.55 -9.82 -10.01
C LEU A 255 -29.03 -9.99 -9.86
N PHE A 256 -28.36 -10.37 -10.97
CA PHE A 256 -26.90 -10.50 -11.00
C PHE A 256 -26.23 -9.17 -10.65
N TYR A 257 -26.55 -8.08 -11.36
CA TYR A 257 -26.00 -6.75 -11.13
C TYR A 257 -26.33 -6.18 -9.74
N TYR A 258 -27.48 -6.56 -9.17
CA TYR A 258 -27.83 -6.22 -7.79
C TYR A 258 -26.86 -6.87 -6.80
N TYR A 259 -26.60 -8.17 -6.91
CA TYR A 259 -25.64 -8.87 -6.06
C TYR A 259 -24.21 -8.40 -6.28
N THR A 260 -23.83 -8.08 -7.52
CA THR A 260 -22.53 -7.48 -7.81
C THR A 260 -22.35 -6.19 -6.99
N ARG A 261 -23.38 -5.35 -6.83
CA ARG A 261 -23.24 -4.15 -6.00
C ARG A 261 -22.98 -4.45 -4.53
N ILE A 262 -23.62 -5.46 -3.97
CA ILE A 262 -23.48 -5.82 -2.56
C ILE A 262 -22.10 -6.45 -2.31
N PHE A 263 -21.62 -7.28 -3.23
CA PHE A 263 -20.28 -7.86 -3.17
C PHE A 263 -19.17 -6.82 -3.31
N TRP A 264 -19.32 -5.88 -4.26
CA TRP A 264 -18.28 -4.93 -4.65
C TRP A 264 -18.40 -3.58 -3.94
N ILE A 265 -18.74 -3.57 -2.65
CA ILE A 265 -18.72 -2.36 -1.84
C ILE A 265 -17.26 -1.92 -1.65
N PRO A 266 -16.87 -0.66 -1.94
CA PRO A 266 -15.46 -0.27 -1.92
C PRO A 266 -14.74 -0.46 -0.58
N ARG A 267 -15.47 -0.33 0.54
CA ARG A 267 -14.92 -0.62 1.87
C ARG A 267 -14.48 -2.09 1.98
N LEU A 268 -15.25 -2.99 1.38
CA LEU A 268 -14.98 -4.42 1.42
C LEU A 268 -13.81 -4.78 0.49
N VAL A 269 -13.81 -4.25 -0.72
CA VAL A 269 -12.70 -4.43 -1.68
C VAL A 269 -11.38 -3.89 -1.12
N LEU A 270 -11.42 -2.78 -0.36
CA LEU A 270 -10.23 -2.24 0.30
C LEU A 270 -9.64 -3.22 1.31
N VAL A 271 -10.48 -3.96 2.06
CA VAL A 271 -10.02 -5.00 2.98
C VAL A 271 -9.29 -6.12 2.23
N TRP A 272 -9.77 -6.54 1.05
CA TRP A 272 -9.05 -7.52 0.20
C TRP A 272 -7.68 -7.01 -0.23
N CYS A 273 -7.62 -5.79 -0.76
CA CYS A 273 -6.36 -5.20 -1.19
C CYS A 273 -5.39 -5.06 -0.02
N ALA A 274 -5.86 -4.57 1.13
CA ALA A 274 -5.04 -4.38 2.31
C ALA A 274 -4.49 -5.71 2.85
N SER A 275 -5.32 -6.76 2.96
CA SER A 275 -4.88 -8.07 3.43
C SER A 275 -3.84 -8.68 2.49
N LEU A 276 -4.05 -8.58 1.18
CA LEU A 276 -3.11 -9.09 0.17
C LEU A 276 -1.78 -8.33 0.18
N VAL A 277 -1.81 -7.00 0.28
CA VAL A 277 -0.59 -6.18 0.35
C VAL A 277 0.21 -6.50 1.61
N ILE A 278 -0.47 -6.62 2.77
CA ILE A 278 0.21 -6.98 4.02
C ILE A 278 0.94 -8.32 3.86
N LEU A 279 0.24 -9.37 3.38
CA LEU A 279 0.84 -10.69 3.20
C LEU A 279 1.99 -10.70 2.17
N ALA A 280 1.81 -10.00 1.05
CA ALA A 280 2.83 -9.89 0.01
C ALA A 280 4.09 -9.19 0.54
N VAL A 281 3.93 -8.03 1.18
CA VAL A 281 5.07 -7.27 1.73
C VAL A 281 5.77 -8.07 2.83
N THR A 282 5.05 -8.70 3.75
CA THR A 282 5.67 -9.52 4.79
C THR A 282 6.49 -10.66 4.20
N LYS A 283 6.01 -11.27 3.10
CA LYS A 283 6.78 -12.30 2.41
C LYS A 283 7.94 -11.71 1.62
N ALA A 284 7.86 -10.51 1.05
CA ALA A 284 8.95 -9.99 0.23
C ALA A 284 10.20 -9.65 1.05
N ILE A 285 10.03 -9.21 2.30
CA ILE A 285 11.07 -8.64 3.17
C ILE A 285 12.17 -9.63 3.56
N PHE A 286 11.86 -10.92 3.72
CA PHE A 286 12.75 -11.87 4.42
C PHE A 286 13.60 -12.76 3.51
N SER A 287 13.75 -12.48 2.22
CA SER A 287 14.65 -13.26 1.35
C SER A 287 15.25 -12.47 0.20
N GLU A 288 16.39 -12.94 -0.28
CA GLU A 288 16.93 -12.62 -1.60
C GLU A 288 16.66 -13.84 -2.48
N GLU A 289 15.54 -13.81 -3.19
CA GLU A 289 15.02 -14.94 -3.97
C GLU A 289 14.61 -14.44 -5.35
N THR A 290 14.52 -15.35 -6.32
CA THR A 290 13.94 -15.06 -7.63
C THR A 290 12.45 -14.76 -7.50
N LEU A 291 11.87 -14.04 -8.47
CA LEU A 291 10.44 -13.76 -8.48
C LEU A 291 9.60 -15.06 -8.51
N ASN A 292 10.11 -16.11 -9.15
CA ASN A 292 9.47 -17.42 -9.19
C ASN A 292 9.42 -18.09 -7.80
N GLU A 293 10.55 -18.16 -7.10
CA GLU A 293 10.65 -18.69 -5.74
C GLU A 293 9.76 -17.91 -4.77
N TYR A 294 9.70 -16.59 -4.94
CA TYR A 294 8.82 -15.74 -4.14
C TYR A 294 7.33 -16.10 -4.33
N VAL A 295 6.90 -16.33 -5.59
CA VAL A 295 5.53 -16.78 -5.90
C VAL A 295 5.27 -18.18 -5.32
N ILE A 296 6.22 -19.11 -5.49
CA ILE A 296 6.14 -20.46 -4.92
C ILE A 296 5.96 -20.37 -3.41
N ARG A 297 6.81 -19.60 -2.73
CA ARG A 297 6.78 -19.47 -1.28
C ARG A 297 5.48 -18.86 -0.76
N PHE A 298 4.90 -17.91 -1.50
CA PHE A 298 3.60 -17.35 -1.14
C PHE A 298 2.49 -18.40 -1.20
N PHE A 299 2.52 -19.29 -2.19
CA PHE A 299 1.49 -20.32 -2.41
C PHE A 299 1.85 -21.70 -1.86
N TYR A 300 3.02 -21.87 -1.25
CA TYR A 300 3.53 -23.16 -0.76
C TYR A 300 2.58 -23.81 0.24
N GLY A 301 2.11 -23.03 1.22
CA GLY A 301 1.13 -23.49 2.20
C GLY A 301 1.71 -24.35 3.31
N LEU A 302 0.91 -25.28 3.84
CA LEU A 302 1.25 -26.14 4.97
C LEU A 302 1.38 -27.60 4.53
N PRO A 303 2.54 -28.25 4.76
CA PRO A 303 2.67 -29.70 4.66
C PRO A 303 1.84 -30.40 5.74
N LEU A 304 1.34 -31.61 5.46
CA LEU A 304 0.51 -32.38 6.39
C LEU A 304 1.31 -32.77 7.63
N GLY A 305 0.73 -32.60 8.82
CA GLY A 305 1.39 -32.96 10.09
C GLY A 305 2.42 -31.96 10.59
N SER A 306 2.72 -30.90 9.84
CA SER A 306 3.62 -29.82 10.27
C SER A 306 2.84 -28.64 10.87
N ILE A 307 3.24 -28.17 12.05
CA ILE A 307 2.63 -27.00 12.69
C ILE A 307 3.58 -25.82 12.55
N HIS A 308 3.41 -25.09 11.45
CA HIS A 308 4.00 -23.76 11.30
C HIS A 308 2.91 -22.71 11.52
N VAL A 309 2.83 -22.18 12.74
CA VAL A 309 1.76 -21.26 13.15
C VAL A 309 1.68 -20.04 12.23
N MET A 310 2.83 -19.51 11.78
CA MET A 310 2.86 -18.34 10.91
C MET A 310 2.29 -18.62 9.52
N THR A 311 2.69 -19.73 8.87
CA THR A 311 2.15 -20.09 7.55
C THR A 311 0.67 -20.48 7.65
N TRP A 312 0.25 -21.07 8.76
CA TRP A 312 -1.16 -21.30 9.05
C TRP A 312 -1.96 -20.00 9.11
N LEU A 313 -1.50 -19.01 9.89
CA LEU A 313 -2.16 -17.70 9.99
C LEU A 313 -2.21 -16.98 8.62
N GLU A 314 -1.14 -17.02 7.85
CA GLU A 314 -1.10 -16.42 6.51
C GLU A 314 -2.13 -17.05 5.57
N GLN A 315 -2.28 -18.38 5.59
CA GLN A 315 -3.31 -19.08 4.81
C GLN A 315 -4.72 -18.74 5.32
N MET A 316 -4.89 -18.59 6.64
CA MET A 316 -6.17 -18.17 7.23
C MET A 316 -6.55 -16.76 6.83
N ILE A 317 -5.59 -15.84 6.73
CA ILE A 317 -5.85 -14.49 6.23
C ILE A 317 -6.14 -14.55 4.74
N TYR A 318 -5.33 -15.27 3.94
CA TYR A 318 -5.49 -15.33 2.49
C TYR A 318 -6.86 -15.91 2.06
N ILE A 319 -7.28 -17.01 2.68
CA ILE A 319 -8.50 -17.73 2.30
C ILE A 319 -9.70 -17.29 3.14
N GLY A 320 -9.48 -16.95 4.41
CA GLY A 320 -10.53 -16.45 5.30
C GLY A 320 -11.08 -15.10 4.88
N THR A 321 -10.26 -14.23 4.27
CA THR A 321 -10.72 -12.91 3.80
C THR A 321 -11.85 -13.01 2.77
N PRO A 322 -11.71 -13.71 1.61
CA PRO A 322 -12.81 -13.85 0.65
C PRO A 322 -14.01 -14.61 1.24
N ILE A 323 -13.80 -15.61 2.09
CA ILE A 323 -14.86 -16.38 2.75
C ILE A 323 -15.67 -15.52 3.74
N TYR A 324 -15.01 -14.71 4.56
CA TYR A 324 -15.64 -13.79 5.50
C TYR A 324 -16.56 -12.80 4.77
N MET A 325 -16.10 -12.32 3.62
CA MET A 325 -16.81 -11.32 2.84
C MET A 325 -18.02 -11.89 2.13
N PHE A 326 -17.88 -13.12 1.62
CA PHE A 326 -19.02 -13.90 1.17
C PHE A 326 -20.03 -14.17 2.29
N SER A 327 -19.55 -14.38 3.51
CA SER A 327 -20.41 -14.56 4.69
C SER A 327 -21.18 -13.28 5.04
N ILE A 328 -20.55 -12.09 5.00
CA ILE A 328 -21.25 -10.80 5.15
C ILE A 328 -22.35 -10.66 4.09
N PHE A 329 -22.05 -11.03 2.84
CA PHE A 329 -23.06 -11.03 1.78
C PHE A 329 -24.26 -11.93 2.14
N LEU A 330 -24.02 -13.19 2.53
CA LEU A 330 -25.08 -14.11 2.93
C LEU A 330 -25.89 -13.61 4.14
N GLN A 331 -25.23 -12.97 5.12
CA GLN A 331 -25.90 -12.39 6.28
C GLN A 331 -26.76 -11.18 5.90
N SER A 332 -26.26 -10.31 5.02
CA SER A 332 -27.03 -9.17 4.50
C SER A 332 -28.26 -9.62 3.72
N TRP A 333 -28.19 -10.80 3.11
CA TRP A 333 -29.29 -11.39 2.35
C TRP A 333 -30.42 -11.90 3.25
N TYR A 334 -30.10 -12.52 4.40
CA TYR A 334 -31.11 -12.99 5.38
C TYR A 334 -31.70 -11.85 6.24
N HIS A 335 -31.26 -10.61 6.06
CA HIS A 335 -31.75 -9.48 6.85
C HIS A 335 -33.23 -9.15 6.52
N PRO A 336 -34.11 -8.88 7.51
CA PRO A 336 -35.55 -8.65 7.30
C PRO A 336 -35.89 -7.61 6.23
N ARG A 337 -35.05 -6.58 6.09
CA ARG A 337 -35.17 -5.52 5.08
C ARG A 337 -35.11 -6.01 3.63
N ASN A 338 -34.43 -7.13 3.36
CA ASN A 338 -34.24 -7.69 2.02
C ASN A 338 -35.20 -8.87 1.74
N MET A 339 -35.96 -9.31 2.75
CA MET A 339 -36.90 -10.44 2.67
C MET A 339 -38.02 -10.22 1.65
N ALA A 340 -38.47 -8.97 1.47
CA ALA A 340 -39.46 -8.61 0.45
C ALA A 340 -38.98 -8.83 -1.00
N LEU A 341 -37.67 -8.73 -1.27
CA LEU A 341 -37.09 -9.03 -2.58
C LEU A 341 -37.07 -10.54 -2.81
N PHE A 342 -36.83 -11.35 -1.77
CA PHE A 342 -36.82 -12.81 -1.84
C PHE A 342 -38.19 -13.39 -2.22
N ILE A 343 -39.26 -12.88 -1.62
CA ILE A 343 -40.65 -13.31 -1.91
C ILE A 343 -41.02 -13.05 -3.38
N ARG A 344 -40.44 -12.03 -4.02
CA ARG A 344 -40.70 -11.67 -5.43
C ARG A 344 -39.89 -12.49 -6.45
N ILE A 345 -38.94 -13.32 -6.03
CA ILE A 345 -38.17 -14.18 -6.95
C ILE A 345 -39.05 -15.36 -7.38
N ARG A 346 -39.59 -15.29 -8.61
CA ARG A 346 -40.46 -16.33 -9.19
C ARG A 346 -39.82 -17.72 -9.30
N LYS A 347 -38.49 -17.82 -9.48
CA LYS A 347 -37.75 -19.09 -9.55
C LYS A 347 -36.50 -19.05 -8.67
N LYS A 348 -36.52 -19.77 -7.55
CA LYS A 348 -35.40 -19.82 -6.59
C LYS A 348 -34.16 -20.56 -7.11
N SER A 349 -34.30 -21.40 -8.15
CA SER A 349 -33.18 -21.96 -8.90
C SER A 349 -32.31 -20.88 -9.59
N ILE A 350 -32.93 -19.81 -10.11
CA ILE A 350 -32.20 -18.68 -10.71
C ILE A 350 -31.35 -17.97 -9.66
N TRP A 351 -31.82 -17.89 -8.42
CA TRP A 351 -31.04 -17.33 -7.33
C TRP A 351 -29.76 -18.14 -7.08
N GLY A 352 -29.90 -19.47 -6.91
CA GLY A 352 -28.74 -20.35 -6.70
C GLY A 352 -27.70 -20.26 -7.82
N THR A 353 -28.13 -20.25 -9.09
CA THR A 353 -27.21 -20.11 -10.23
C THR A 353 -26.55 -18.73 -10.27
N THR A 354 -27.26 -17.65 -9.92
CA THR A 354 -26.65 -16.31 -9.84
C THR A 354 -25.64 -16.19 -8.72
N VAL A 355 -25.87 -16.83 -7.56
CA VAL A 355 -24.90 -16.85 -6.45
C VAL A 355 -23.67 -17.67 -6.83
N LEU A 356 -23.85 -18.84 -7.46
CA LEU A 356 -22.73 -19.65 -7.99
C LEU A 356 -21.89 -18.87 -9.02
N GLY A 357 -22.54 -18.10 -9.91
CA GLY A 357 -21.83 -17.22 -10.84
C GLY A 357 -21.04 -16.11 -10.14
N HIS A 358 -21.52 -15.59 -9.00
CA HIS A 358 -20.77 -14.63 -8.20
C HIS A 358 -19.61 -15.26 -7.44
N ILE A 359 -19.76 -16.50 -6.96
CA ILE A 359 -18.66 -17.25 -6.33
C ILE A 359 -17.49 -17.38 -7.30
N LEU A 360 -17.77 -17.78 -8.55
CA LEU A 360 -16.76 -17.86 -9.60
C LEU A 360 -16.10 -16.50 -9.88
N LEU A 361 -16.91 -15.44 -10.03
CA LEU A 361 -16.41 -14.10 -10.31
C LEU A 361 -15.52 -13.57 -9.16
N VAL A 362 -15.92 -13.80 -7.90
CA VAL A 362 -15.13 -13.43 -6.71
C VAL A 362 -13.82 -14.19 -6.68
N ALA A 363 -13.84 -15.51 -6.91
CA ALA A 363 -12.64 -16.34 -6.92
C ALA A 363 -11.65 -15.88 -8.00
N VAL A 364 -12.12 -15.67 -9.23
CA VAL A 364 -11.27 -15.20 -10.35
C VAL A 364 -10.66 -13.84 -10.04
N VAL A 365 -11.46 -12.84 -9.66
CA VAL A 365 -10.93 -11.50 -9.43
C VAL A 365 -9.97 -11.47 -8.24
N TYR A 366 -10.28 -12.20 -7.15
CA TYR A 366 -9.41 -12.23 -5.98
C TYR A 366 -8.04 -12.88 -6.28
N VAL A 367 -8.00 -13.98 -7.04
CA VAL A 367 -6.74 -14.64 -7.41
C VAL A 367 -5.93 -13.82 -8.41
N VAL A 368 -6.59 -13.22 -9.41
CA VAL A 368 -5.89 -12.32 -10.35
C VAL A 368 -5.32 -11.12 -9.61
N LEU A 369 -6.08 -10.55 -8.67
CA LEU A 369 -5.63 -9.45 -7.83
C LEU A 369 -4.45 -9.85 -6.93
N SER A 370 -4.48 -11.04 -6.34
CA SER A 370 -3.38 -11.53 -5.49
C SER A 370 -2.09 -11.70 -6.29
N VAL A 371 -2.15 -12.32 -7.47
CA VAL A 371 -1.00 -12.44 -8.37
C VAL A 371 -0.49 -11.07 -8.83
N ALA A 372 -1.38 -10.16 -9.22
CA ALA A 372 -0.97 -8.82 -9.64
C ALA A 372 -0.25 -8.05 -8.52
N ILE A 373 -0.77 -8.12 -7.28
CA ILE A 373 -0.12 -7.51 -6.12
C ILE A 373 1.23 -8.17 -5.83
N LEU A 374 1.33 -9.50 -5.92
CA LEU A 374 2.60 -10.21 -5.72
C LEU A 374 3.66 -9.78 -6.74
N LEU A 375 3.31 -9.68 -8.02
CA LEU A 375 4.24 -9.22 -9.05
C LEU A 375 4.69 -7.77 -8.80
N LEU A 376 3.75 -6.88 -8.47
CA LEU A 376 4.07 -5.49 -8.15
C LEU A 376 5.02 -5.36 -6.95
N VAL A 377 4.74 -6.12 -5.88
CA VAL A 377 5.59 -6.13 -4.68
C VAL A 377 6.94 -6.77 -4.98
N GLY A 378 6.99 -7.90 -5.69
CA GLY A 378 8.22 -8.59 -6.06
C GLY A 378 9.15 -7.70 -6.89
N ILE A 379 8.62 -7.00 -7.89
CA ILE A 379 9.38 -6.01 -8.68
C ILE A 379 9.86 -4.85 -7.79
N SER A 380 9.03 -4.40 -6.86
CA SER A 380 9.40 -3.30 -5.96
C SER A 380 10.60 -3.68 -5.09
N PHE A 381 10.63 -4.90 -4.56
CA PHE A 381 11.71 -5.45 -3.73
C PHE A 381 12.89 -6.03 -4.52
N ASP A 382 13.04 -5.64 -5.79
CA ASP A 382 14.18 -5.99 -6.66
C ASP A 382 14.45 -7.50 -6.79
N LYS A 383 13.38 -8.32 -6.76
CA LYS A 383 13.49 -9.77 -6.99
C LYS A 383 13.90 -10.01 -8.45
N ILE A 384 14.84 -10.94 -8.66
CA ILE A 384 15.33 -11.28 -10.00
C ILE A 384 14.14 -11.70 -10.88
N LEU A 385 13.98 -11.03 -12.02
CA LEU A 385 12.86 -11.21 -12.93
C LEU A 385 13.01 -12.50 -13.75
N MET A 386 12.71 -13.63 -13.12
CA MET A 386 12.50 -14.91 -13.77
C MET A 386 11.08 -15.38 -13.47
N ILE A 387 10.26 -15.50 -14.51
CA ILE A 387 8.85 -15.89 -14.40
C ILE A 387 8.65 -17.14 -15.24
N ASP A 388 8.29 -18.23 -14.58
CA ASP A 388 7.75 -19.41 -15.26
C ASP A 388 6.24 -19.24 -15.45
N TRP A 389 5.85 -19.00 -16.70
CA TRP A 389 4.45 -18.81 -17.08
C TRP A 389 3.60 -20.07 -16.88
N HIS A 390 4.20 -21.26 -16.98
CA HIS A 390 3.48 -22.52 -16.76
C HIS A 390 3.12 -22.69 -15.28
N LEU A 391 4.07 -22.43 -14.39
CA LEU A 391 3.82 -22.46 -12.96
C LEU A 391 2.78 -21.41 -12.53
N LEU A 392 2.90 -20.18 -13.04
CA LEU A 392 1.99 -19.09 -12.69
C LEU A 392 0.54 -19.39 -13.10
N THR A 393 0.35 -19.87 -14.33
CA THR A 393 -0.99 -20.23 -14.83
C THR A 393 -1.60 -21.38 -14.03
N TYR A 394 -0.78 -22.37 -13.66
CA TYR A 394 -1.19 -23.48 -12.82
C TYR A 394 -1.65 -23.03 -11.42
N VAL A 395 -0.84 -22.21 -10.74
CA VAL A 395 -1.16 -21.63 -9.44
C VAL A 395 -2.48 -20.86 -9.47
N ILE A 396 -2.70 -20.07 -10.52
CA ILE A 396 -3.95 -19.32 -10.72
C ILE A 396 -5.15 -20.28 -10.79
N LEU A 397 -5.08 -21.31 -11.63
CA LEU A 397 -6.18 -22.25 -11.83
C LEU A 397 -6.53 -23.01 -10.56
N ILE A 398 -5.52 -23.52 -9.85
CA ILE A 398 -5.73 -24.27 -8.62
C ILE A 398 -6.26 -23.40 -7.48
N LYS A 399 -5.80 -22.15 -7.37
CA LYS A 399 -6.33 -21.23 -6.35
C LYS A 399 -7.75 -20.78 -6.66
N ILE A 400 -8.12 -20.62 -7.93
CA ILE A 400 -9.51 -20.40 -8.32
C ILE A 400 -10.36 -21.60 -7.91
N LEU A 401 -9.88 -22.83 -8.15
CA LEU A 401 -10.59 -24.06 -7.79
C LEU A 401 -10.78 -24.18 -6.26
N GLU A 402 -9.71 -23.99 -5.48
CA GLU A 402 -9.76 -24.03 -4.01
C GLU A 402 -10.79 -23.02 -3.45
N LEU A 403 -10.74 -21.77 -3.91
CA LEU A 403 -11.68 -20.73 -3.46
C LEU A 403 -13.12 -21.02 -3.91
N CYS A 404 -13.32 -21.52 -5.13
CA CYS A 404 -14.65 -21.95 -5.59
C CYS A 404 -15.20 -23.03 -4.67
N CYS A 405 -14.44 -24.08 -4.41
CA CYS A 405 -14.87 -25.18 -3.54
C CYS A 405 -15.21 -24.68 -2.14
N MET A 406 -14.34 -23.89 -1.51
CA MET A 406 -14.58 -23.36 -0.16
C MET A 406 -15.80 -22.44 -0.09
N LEU A 407 -15.98 -21.53 -1.05
CA LEU A 407 -17.13 -20.63 -1.08
C LEU A 407 -18.44 -21.39 -1.35
N THR A 408 -18.41 -22.41 -2.22
CA THR A 408 -19.58 -23.29 -2.42
C THR A 408 -19.91 -24.12 -1.19
N LEU A 409 -18.90 -24.58 -0.44
CA LEU A 409 -19.08 -25.32 0.81
C LEU A 409 -19.73 -24.43 1.88
N VAL A 410 -19.29 -23.17 2.02
CA VAL A 410 -19.97 -22.18 2.88
C VAL A 410 -21.41 -21.99 2.43
N PHE A 411 -21.66 -21.84 1.14
CA PHE A 411 -23.02 -21.67 0.65
C PHE A 411 -23.92 -22.89 0.94
N LEU A 412 -23.39 -24.10 0.77
CA LEU A 412 -24.09 -25.34 1.05
C LEU A 412 -24.40 -25.50 2.54
N LEU A 413 -23.42 -25.26 3.42
CA LEU A 413 -23.61 -25.30 4.87
C LEU A 413 -24.60 -24.23 5.34
N PHE A 414 -24.59 -23.05 4.74
CA PHE A 414 -25.59 -22.02 4.99
C PHE A 414 -27.01 -22.50 4.63
N ILE A 415 -27.20 -23.13 3.47
CA ILE A 415 -28.50 -23.68 3.05
C ILE A 415 -29.00 -24.76 4.03
N VAL A 416 -28.09 -25.54 4.63
CA VAL A 416 -28.46 -26.61 5.59
C VAL A 416 -28.78 -26.06 6.98
N THR A 417 -27.93 -25.17 7.48
CA THR A 417 -27.96 -24.73 8.89
C THR A 417 -28.79 -23.47 9.11
N ASN A 418 -29.11 -22.72 8.05
CA ASN A 418 -29.72 -21.37 8.09
C ASN A 418 -28.94 -20.37 8.95
N ARG A 419 -27.69 -20.66 9.33
CA ARG A 419 -26.86 -19.81 10.18
C ARG A 419 -25.50 -19.57 9.51
N VAL A 420 -25.30 -18.34 9.06
CA VAL A 420 -24.07 -17.92 8.36
C VAL A 420 -22.83 -18.08 9.23
N THR A 421 -22.91 -17.76 10.51
CA THR A 421 -21.77 -17.84 11.45
C THR A 421 -21.27 -19.28 11.61
N TRP A 422 -22.17 -20.24 11.77
CA TRP A 422 -21.82 -21.66 11.86
C TRP A 422 -21.21 -22.17 10.56
N SER A 423 -21.75 -21.74 9.41
CA SER A 423 -21.18 -22.06 8.12
C SER A 423 -19.75 -21.55 7.96
N PHE A 424 -19.49 -20.29 8.36
CA PHE A 424 -18.15 -19.71 8.32
C PHE A 424 -17.17 -20.47 9.22
N LEU A 425 -17.54 -20.69 10.49
CA LEU A 425 -16.68 -21.36 11.46
C LEU A 425 -16.39 -22.81 11.07
N ALA A 426 -17.40 -23.54 10.58
CA ALA A 426 -17.23 -24.90 10.11
C ALA A 426 -16.27 -24.97 8.92
N SER A 427 -16.42 -24.07 7.93
CA SER A 427 -15.49 -24.00 6.79
C SER A 427 -14.06 -23.67 7.21
N MET A 428 -13.86 -22.75 8.17
CA MET A 428 -12.53 -22.41 8.68
C MET A 428 -11.91 -23.56 9.50
N SER A 429 -12.73 -24.31 10.25
CA SER A 429 -12.26 -25.47 11.03
C SER A 429 -11.69 -26.60 10.17
N LEU A 430 -12.06 -26.69 8.89
CA LEU A 430 -11.45 -27.64 7.95
C LEU A 430 -9.94 -27.42 7.81
N TYR A 431 -9.45 -26.19 7.96
CA TYR A 431 -8.01 -25.94 7.94
C TYR A 431 -7.28 -26.39 9.22
N LEU A 432 -7.99 -26.62 10.33
CA LEU A 432 -7.41 -27.24 11.52
C LEU A 432 -7.18 -28.73 11.32
N LEU A 433 -8.02 -29.39 10.51
CA LEU A 433 -7.83 -30.81 10.18
C LEU A 433 -6.51 -31.06 9.46
N ASN A 434 -5.97 -30.05 8.80
CA ASN A 434 -4.71 -30.12 8.06
C ASN A 434 -3.48 -30.31 8.98
N VAL A 435 -3.65 -30.11 10.29
CA VAL A 435 -2.61 -30.31 11.31
C VAL A 435 -2.36 -31.81 11.57
N PHE A 436 -3.34 -32.67 11.32
CA PHE A 436 -3.20 -34.10 11.63
C PHE A 436 -2.49 -34.85 10.49
N PRO A 437 -1.47 -35.68 10.79
CA PRO A 437 -0.71 -36.45 9.80
C PRO A 437 -1.46 -37.70 9.33
N VAL A 438 -2.66 -37.52 8.79
CA VAL A 438 -3.50 -38.63 8.27
C VAL A 438 -3.61 -38.51 6.77
N SER A 439 -3.21 -39.55 6.04
CA SER A 439 -3.15 -39.56 4.57
C SER A 439 -4.49 -39.28 3.89
N TRP A 440 -5.62 -39.59 4.52
CA TRP A 440 -6.96 -39.30 3.98
C TRP A 440 -7.34 -37.81 4.08
N LEU A 441 -6.74 -37.07 5.02
CA LEU A 441 -6.97 -35.62 5.16
C LEU A 441 -6.30 -34.80 4.06
N SER A 442 -5.45 -35.43 3.25
CA SER A 442 -4.85 -34.85 2.05
C SER A 442 -5.91 -34.43 1.01
N TYR A 443 -7.05 -35.15 0.96
CA TYR A 443 -8.20 -34.86 0.10
C TYR A 443 -9.15 -33.79 0.64
N ASN A 444 -8.82 -33.19 1.79
CA ASN A 444 -9.63 -32.12 2.36
C ASN A 444 -9.68 -30.92 1.40
N VAL A 445 -10.89 -30.43 1.12
CA VAL A 445 -11.16 -29.27 0.28
C VAL A 445 -10.37 -28.05 0.73
N ALA A 446 -10.22 -27.87 2.04
CA ALA A 446 -9.38 -26.85 2.63
C ALA A 446 -7.90 -27.21 2.43
N GLY A 447 -7.21 -26.45 1.58
CA GLY A 447 -5.79 -26.63 1.31
C GLY A 447 -5.47 -27.39 0.02
N ILE A 448 -6.45 -27.79 -0.82
CA ILE A 448 -6.17 -28.42 -2.13
C ILE A 448 -5.21 -27.57 -2.96
N GLY A 449 -5.27 -26.24 -2.81
CA GLY A 449 -4.40 -25.34 -3.57
C GLY A 449 -3.02 -25.08 -3.00
N GLN A 450 -2.59 -25.79 -1.97
CA GLN A 450 -1.26 -25.63 -1.37
C GLN A 450 -0.23 -26.47 -2.14
N LEU A 451 0.87 -25.86 -2.59
CA LEU A 451 1.90 -26.56 -3.36
C LEU A 451 2.59 -27.66 -2.53
N ALA A 452 2.74 -27.47 -1.22
CA ALA A 452 3.34 -28.46 -0.32
C ALA A 452 2.61 -29.82 -0.35
N ARG A 453 1.28 -29.81 -0.53
CA ARG A 453 0.48 -31.05 -0.57
C ARG A 453 0.57 -31.78 -1.89
N ILE A 454 0.70 -31.01 -2.97
CA ILE A 454 0.92 -31.57 -4.30
C ILE A 454 2.26 -32.31 -4.32
N GLU A 455 3.29 -31.71 -3.69
CA GLU A 455 4.60 -32.32 -3.52
C GLU A 455 4.54 -33.60 -2.67
N GLU A 456 3.89 -33.56 -1.49
CA GLU A 456 3.76 -34.72 -0.60
C GLU A 456 3.02 -35.92 -1.21
N MET A 457 2.02 -35.69 -2.06
CA MET A 457 1.28 -36.80 -2.67
C MET A 457 2.07 -37.50 -3.78
N GLY A 458 3.20 -36.95 -4.25
CA GLY A 458 3.96 -37.48 -5.37
C GLY A 458 3.12 -37.65 -6.64
N ARG A 459 1.95 -37.00 -6.70
CA ARG A 459 0.99 -37.09 -7.80
C ARG A 459 1.23 -36.00 -8.80
N THR A 460 0.87 -36.29 -10.05
CA THR A 460 0.90 -35.24 -11.05
C THR A 460 -0.07 -34.14 -10.66
N MET A 461 0.36 -32.91 -10.89
CA MET A 461 -0.38 -31.68 -10.66
C MET A 461 -1.81 -31.68 -11.24
N LEU A 462 -2.09 -32.52 -12.25
CA LEU A 462 -3.40 -32.75 -12.86
C LEU A 462 -4.36 -33.58 -11.98
N ASP A 463 -3.86 -34.58 -11.25
CA ASP A 463 -4.69 -35.53 -10.49
C ASP A 463 -5.38 -34.88 -9.28
N MET A 464 -4.75 -33.87 -8.67
CA MET A 464 -5.40 -33.10 -7.60
C MET A 464 -6.46 -32.16 -8.15
N SER A 465 -6.24 -31.57 -9.32
CA SER A 465 -7.23 -30.70 -9.97
C SER A 465 -8.52 -31.48 -10.29
N SER A 466 -8.41 -32.73 -10.78
CA SER A 466 -9.56 -33.57 -11.09
C SER A 466 -10.40 -33.90 -9.85
N SER A 467 -9.76 -34.21 -8.72
CA SER A 467 -10.46 -34.45 -7.45
C SER A 467 -11.23 -33.22 -6.94
N GLY A 468 -10.62 -32.03 -7.06
CA GLY A 468 -11.27 -30.76 -6.70
C GLY A 468 -12.44 -30.41 -7.62
N PHE A 469 -12.32 -30.68 -8.93
CA PHE A 469 -13.41 -30.51 -9.89
C PHE A 469 -14.59 -31.45 -9.60
N ILE A 470 -14.33 -32.72 -9.28
CA ILE A 470 -15.38 -33.68 -8.90
C ILE A 470 -16.11 -33.19 -7.65
N ALA A 471 -15.39 -32.78 -6.61
CA ALA A 471 -15.99 -32.24 -5.39
C ALA A 471 -16.86 -31.00 -5.67
N LEU A 472 -16.37 -30.07 -6.51
CA LEU A 472 -17.12 -28.88 -6.91
C LEU A 472 -18.42 -29.23 -7.66
N ILE A 473 -18.34 -30.15 -8.62
CA ILE A 473 -19.50 -30.60 -9.40
C ILE A 473 -20.54 -31.27 -8.49
N CYS A 474 -20.10 -32.13 -7.57
CA CYS A 474 -20.98 -32.75 -6.57
C CYS A 474 -21.67 -31.71 -5.68
N MET A 475 -20.92 -30.72 -5.17
CA MET A 475 -21.48 -29.64 -4.34
C MET A 475 -22.51 -28.81 -5.12
N ILE A 476 -22.21 -28.43 -6.38
CA ILE A 476 -23.14 -27.70 -7.25
C ILE A 476 -24.40 -28.54 -7.51
N GLY A 477 -24.25 -29.84 -7.76
CA GLY A 477 -25.34 -30.78 -7.95
C GLY A 477 -26.26 -30.84 -6.72
N ILE A 478 -25.70 -30.93 -5.52
CA ILE A 478 -26.45 -30.94 -4.25
C ILE A 478 -27.17 -29.59 -4.03
N ILE A 479 -26.52 -28.47 -4.35
CA ILE A 479 -27.13 -27.14 -4.25
C ILE A 479 -28.33 -27.04 -5.20
N LYS A 480 -28.19 -27.46 -6.46
CA LYS A 480 -29.30 -27.49 -7.43
C LYS A 480 -30.44 -28.40 -6.96
N TRP A 481 -30.13 -29.58 -6.43
CA TRP A 481 -31.13 -30.51 -5.92
C TRP A 481 -31.88 -29.98 -4.69
N LYS A 482 -31.17 -29.45 -3.69
CA LYS A 482 -31.79 -28.85 -2.51
C LYS A 482 -32.59 -27.59 -2.86
N THR A 483 -32.06 -26.71 -3.71
CA THR A 483 -32.79 -25.50 -4.15
C THR A 483 -34.02 -25.83 -4.99
N TYR A 484 -34.08 -26.99 -5.64
CA TYR A 484 -35.28 -27.50 -6.29
C TYR A 484 -36.28 -28.08 -5.26
N LYS A 485 -35.83 -28.99 -4.37
CA LYS A 485 -36.70 -29.73 -3.44
C LYS A 485 -37.26 -28.89 -2.28
N TYR A 486 -36.49 -27.95 -1.72
CA TYR A 486 -36.90 -27.15 -0.56
C TYR A 486 -37.83 -25.98 -0.90
N PHE A 487 -37.99 -25.66 -2.18
CA PHE A 487 -38.46 -24.34 -2.58
C PHE A 487 -39.47 -24.29 -3.74
N GLU A 488 -39.74 -25.42 -4.42
CA GLU A 488 -40.88 -25.56 -5.36
C GLU A 488 -42.10 -26.27 -4.74
N ARG A 489 -42.00 -26.82 -3.52
CA ARG A 489 -43.12 -27.47 -2.80
C ARG A 489 -43.90 -26.56 -1.85
N GLY A 490 -43.59 -25.27 -1.81
CA GLY A 490 -44.35 -24.24 -1.08
C GLY A 490 -44.29 -22.94 -1.84
#